data_AF-A0A950IAK2-F1
#
_entry.id   AF-A0A950IAK2-F1
#
_cell.length_a   1.000
_cell.length_b   1.000
_cell.length_c   1.000
_cell.angle_alpha   90.00
_cell.angle_beta   90.00
_cell.angle_gamma   90.00
#
_symmetry.space_group_name_H-M   'P 1'
#
loop_
_entity.id
_entity.type
_entity.pdbx_description
1 polymer ?
#
loop_
_entity_poly.entity_id
_entity_poly.type
_entity_poly.pdbx_seq_one_letter_code
_entity_poly.pdbx_strand_id
1 'polypeptide(L)'
;MQQTLPPGIERVLITAEELADANRRMAAAIAGDYAGQSIVLVGVLKGAVFVTADLARALAESPGAPTDVQLDFIAVSSYGNAHRSSGEVRLVQDTTHAIEGKHVVIVEDIIDNGHTLHYLRAMLGNRQPASLRAAVLLDKPYHRAVDVTVDYTGLTCPDEFVVGYGLDYQERYRTLPYLAKLRPDVLPA
;
A
#
# COMPACT_ATOMS: atom_id res chain seq x y z
N MET A 1 13.47 19.18 -21.38
CA MET A 1 12.75 18.32 -22.34
C MET A 1 11.34 18.12 -21.80
N GLN A 2 10.30 18.50 -22.53
CA GLN A 2 8.93 18.09 -22.18
C GLN A 2 8.86 16.57 -22.31
N GLN A 3 8.70 15.85 -21.20
CA GLN A 3 8.48 14.42 -21.24
C GLN A 3 7.10 14.17 -21.87
N THR A 4 7.08 13.53 -23.04
CA THR A 4 5.85 13.03 -23.63
C THR A 4 5.29 11.93 -22.72
N LEU A 5 4.05 12.09 -22.28
CA LEU A 5 3.39 11.10 -21.42
C LEU A 5 3.24 9.75 -22.16
N PRO A 6 3.35 8.62 -21.44
CA PRO A 6 3.11 7.30 -22.02
C PRO A 6 1.72 7.16 -22.65
N PRO A 7 1.54 6.27 -23.65
CA PRO A 7 0.23 6.02 -24.25
C PRO A 7 -0.85 5.67 -23.23
N GLY A 8 -2.01 6.34 -23.34
CA GLY A 8 -3.16 6.13 -22.47
C GLY A 8 -3.14 6.95 -21.18
N ILE A 9 -2.07 7.69 -20.89
CA ILE A 9 -2.01 8.61 -19.76
C ILE A 9 -2.60 9.98 -20.17
N GLU A 10 -3.54 10.49 -19.39
CA GLU A 10 -4.13 11.83 -19.56
C GLU A 10 -3.22 12.89 -18.95
N ARG A 11 -2.86 12.71 -17.67
CA ARG A 11 -2.05 13.65 -16.89
C ARG A 11 -1.46 12.97 -15.64
N VAL A 12 -0.36 13.53 -15.13
CA VAL A 12 0.19 13.18 -13.82
C VAL A 12 -0.70 13.79 -12.73
N LEU A 13 -1.04 13.01 -11.71
CA LEU A 13 -1.84 13.45 -10.55
C LEU A 13 -0.97 13.67 -9.32
N ILE A 14 0.00 12.77 -9.09
CA ILE A 14 0.93 12.84 -7.97
C ILE A 14 2.32 12.50 -8.50
N THR A 15 3.27 13.41 -8.33
CA THR A 15 4.64 13.30 -8.81
C THR A 15 5.48 12.33 -7.98
N ALA A 16 6.64 11.94 -8.52
CA ALA A 16 7.60 11.11 -7.79
C ALA A 16 8.10 11.78 -6.50
N GLU A 17 8.23 13.11 -6.50
CA GLU A 17 8.65 13.89 -5.33
C GLU A 17 7.57 13.86 -4.24
N GLU A 18 6.31 14.08 -4.59
CA GLU A 18 5.18 14.00 -3.63
C GLU A 18 5.03 12.60 -3.03
N LEU A 19 5.28 11.55 -3.82
CA LEU A 19 5.30 10.16 -3.35
C LEU A 19 6.47 9.90 -2.39
N ALA A 20 7.67 10.40 -2.72
CA ALA A 20 8.82 10.29 -1.84
C ALA A 20 8.57 11.03 -0.51
N ASP A 21 7.96 12.21 -0.56
CA ASP A 21 7.59 12.99 0.62
C ASP A 21 6.55 12.29 1.48
N ALA A 22 5.55 11.66 0.86
CA ALA A 22 4.56 10.84 1.55
C ALA A 22 5.21 9.65 2.28
N ASN A 23 6.12 8.93 1.62
CA ASN A 23 6.86 7.83 2.25
C ASN A 23 7.72 8.32 3.42
N ARG A 24 8.41 9.47 3.31
CA ARG A 24 9.19 10.04 4.41
C ARG A 24 8.31 10.45 5.60
N ARG A 25 7.11 10.99 5.35
CA ARG A 25 6.16 11.31 6.43
C ARG A 25 5.65 10.06 7.13
N MET A 26 5.29 9.02 6.39
CA MET A 26 4.90 7.73 6.98
C MET A 26 6.05 7.11 7.78
N ALA A 27 7.27 7.11 7.22
CA ALA A 27 8.46 6.59 7.89
C ALA A 27 8.74 7.31 9.21
N ALA A 28 8.67 8.65 9.24
CA ALA A 28 8.89 9.43 10.45
C ALA A 28 7.86 9.11 11.55
N ALA A 29 6.58 8.93 11.18
CA ALA A 29 5.54 8.53 12.12
C ALA A 29 5.78 7.13 12.69
N ILE A 30 6.09 6.15 11.82
CA ILE A 30 6.42 4.79 12.23
C ILE A 30 7.67 4.76 13.11
N ALA A 31 8.71 5.52 12.77
CA ALA A 31 9.94 5.61 13.56
C ALA A 31 9.65 6.16 14.97
N GLY A 32 8.79 7.18 15.08
CA GLY A 32 8.38 7.71 16.38
C GLY A 32 7.67 6.67 17.26
N ASP A 33 6.80 5.85 16.67
CA ASP A 33 6.05 4.81 17.40
C ASP A 33 6.89 3.59 17.79
N TYR A 34 7.92 3.28 17.00
CA TYR A 34 8.72 2.05 17.13
C TYR A 34 10.21 2.31 17.39
N ALA A 35 10.54 3.46 17.96
CA ALA A 35 11.92 3.79 18.33
C ALA A 35 12.50 2.73 19.28
N GLY A 36 13.65 2.17 18.91
CA GLY A 36 14.31 1.13 19.71
C GLY A 36 13.67 -0.27 19.62
N GLN A 37 12.68 -0.46 18.75
CA GLN A 37 11.98 -1.74 18.54
C GLN A 37 12.35 -2.35 17.18
N SER A 38 12.15 -3.66 17.02
CA SER A 38 12.21 -4.33 15.71
C SER A 38 10.82 -4.44 15.10
N ILE A 39 10.69 -4.17 13.80
CA ILE A 39 9.42 -4.24 13.07
C ILE A 39 9.49 -5.16 11.85
N VAL A 40 8.34 -5.68 11.43
CA VAL A 40 8.15 -6.40 10.16
C VAL A 40 7.19 -5.59 9.29
N LEU A 41 7.66 -5.15 8.12
CA LEU A 41 6.80 -4.61 7.08
C LEU A 41 6.27 -5.77 6.24
N VAL A 42 4.95 -5.92 6.18
CA VAL A 42 4.27 -6.94 5.37
C VAL A 42 3.62 -6.26 4.18
N GLY A 43 4.29 -6.29 3.03
CA GLY A 43 3.78 -5.70 1.79
C GLY A 43 2.73 -6.57 1.12
N VAL A 44 1.59 -5.98 0.74
CA VAL A 44 0.52 -6.68 0.04
C VAL A 44 0.78 -6.67 -1.47
N LEU A 45 1.05 -7.85 -2.03
CA LEU A 45 1.38 -8.01 -3.44
C LEU A 45 0.13 -7.88 -4.33
N LYS A 46 0.27 -7.33 -5.54
CA LYS A 46 1.53 -6.82 -6.15
C LYS A 46 1.74 -5.33 -5.94
N GLY A 47 0.66 -4.59 -5.72
CA GLY A 47 0.62 -3.14 -5.80
C GLY A 47 1.56 -2.45 -4.81
N ALA A 48 1.62 -2.94 -3.57
CA ALA A 48 2.42 -2.32 -2.53
C ALA A 48 3.94 -2.51 -2.66
N VAL A 49 4.46 -3.16 -3.70
CA VAL A 49 5.90 -3.50 -3.78
C VAL A 49 6.79 -2.25 -3.74
N PHE A 50 6.40 -1.19 -4.45
CA PHE A 50 7.17 0.06 -4.51
C PHE A 50 7.04 0.85 -3.22
N VAL A 51 5.82 0.98 -2.69
CA VAL A 51 5.56 1.63 -1.39
C VAL A 51 6.38 0.95 -0.28
N THR A 52 6.35 -0.38 -0.24
CA THR A 52 7.08 -1.16 0.78
C THR A 52 8.58 -0.92 0.68
N ALA A 53 9.15 -0.96 -0.52
CA ALA A 53 10.58 -0.74 -0.74
C ALA A 53 11.03 0.69 -0.41
N ASP A 54 10.22 1.69 -0.77
CA ASP A 54 10.54 3.10 -0.55
C ASP A 54 10.35 3.48 0.92
N LEU A 55 9.30 2.99 1.56
CA LEU A 55 9.05 3.16 2.99
C LEU A 55 10.16 2.52 3.83
N ALA A 56 10.62 1.31 3.48
CA ALA A 56 11.71 0.65 4.19
C ALA A 56 13.02 1.45 4.12
N ARG A 57 13.34 2.02 2.95
CA ARG A 57 14.50 2.90 2.77
C ARG A 57 14.35 4.20 3.57
N ALA A 58 13.18 4.83 3.50
CA ALA A 58 12.89 6.04 4.27
C ALA A 58 12.96 5.81 5.79
N LEU A 59 12.55 4.62 6.27
CA LEU A 59 12.69 4.22 7.67
C LEU A 59 14.15 4.11 8.09
N ALA A 60 14.99 3.47 7.27
CA ALA A 60 16.43 3.35 7.55
C ALA A 60 17.14 4.72 7.66
N GLU A 61 16.63 5.73 6.96
CA GLU A 61 17.13 7.12 6.99
C GLU A 61 16.51 7.98 8.09
N SER A 62 15.45 7.51 8.76
CA SER A 62 14.69 8.30 9.74
C SER A 62 15.41 8.39 11.09
N PRO A 63 15.50 9.57 11.72
CA PRO A 63 15.97 9.68 13.11
C PRO A 63 15.07 8.86 14.05
N GLY A 64 15.68 8.08 14.94
CA GLY A 64 14.93 7.20 15.85
C GLY A 64 14.31 5.99 15.14
N ALA A 65 14.87 5.57 14.00
CA ALA A 65 14.44 4.37 13.30
C ALA A 65 14.35 3.13 14.21
N PRO A 66 13.47 2.17 13.87
CA PRO A 66 13.48 0.83 14.45
C PRO A 66 14.90 0.23 14.43
N THR A 67 15.23 -0.59 15.43
CA THR A 67 16.53 -1.28 15.51
C THR A 67 16.74 -2.31 14.41
N ASP A 68 15.64 -2.84 13.86
CA ASP A 68 15.63 -3.75 12.72
C ASP A 68 14.31 -3.58 11.94
N VAL A 69 14.39 -3.68 10.61
CA VAL A 69 13.23 -3.61 9.71
C VAL A 69 13.26 -4.81 8.78
N GLN A 70 12.42 -5.79 9.05
CA GLN A 70 12.27 -6.99 8.23
C GLN A 70 11.22 -6.76 7.15
N LEU A 71 11.45 -7.32 5.96
CA LEU A 71 10.47 -7.31 4.87
C LEU A 71 9.88 -8.71 4.71
N ASP A 72 8.56 -8.79 4.66
CA ASP A 72 7.82 -9.97 4.25
C ASP A 72 6.71 -9.56 3.28
N PHE A 73 6.19 -10.52 2.52
CA PHE A 73 5.19 -10.24 1.48
C PHE A 73 4.06 -11.24 1.52
N ILE A 74 2.85 -10.74 1.43
CA ILE A 74 1.63 -11.53 1.38
C ILE A 74 0.91 -11.28 0.06
N ALA A 75 0.30 -12.30 -0.53
CA ALA A 75 -0.50 -12.14 -1.74
C ALA A 75 -1.91 -12.67 -1.50
N VAL A 76 -2.89 -11.87 -1.88
CA VAL A 76 -4.30 -12.23 -1.81
C VAL A 76 -4.98 -12.06 -3.16
N SER A 77 -6.03 -12.85 -3.41
CA SER A 77 -6.87 -12.72 -4.60
C SER A 77 -8.34 -12.57 -4.19
N SER A 78 -9.05 -11.63 -4.79
CA SER A 78 -10.51 -11.50 -4.62
C SER A 78 -11.25 -12.64 -5.34
N TYR A 79 -12.27 -13.22 -4.71
CA TYR A 79 -13.25 -14.07 -5.40
C TYR A 79 -14.24 -13.20 -6.20
N GLY A 80 -14.41 -13.50 -7.49
CA GLY A 80 -15.43 -12.90 -8.36
C GLY A 80 -14.88 -12.07 -9.53
N ASN A 81 -15.51 -12.18 -10.69
CA ASN A 81 -15.18 -11.47 -11.93
C ASN A 81 -14.93 -9.97 -11.70
N ALA A 82 -13.99 -9.43 -12.49
CA ALA A 82 -13.41 -8.09 -12.64
C ALA A 82 -14.16 -6.81 -12.18
N HIS A 83 -15.39 -6.85 -11.70
CA HIS A 83 -16.20 -5.66 -11.38
C HIS A 83 -16.94 -5.68 -10.03
N ARG A 84 -16.91 -6.77 -9.24
CA ARG A 84 -17.44 -6.78 -7.87
C ARG A 84 -16.63 -7.73 -6.97
N SER A 85 -15.96 -7.18 -5.95
CA SER A 85 -15.42 -8.01 -4.87
C SER A 85 -16.58 -8.65 -4.11
N SER A 86 -16.67 -9.97 -4.10
CA SER A 86 -17.63 -10.71 -3.27
C SER A 86 -17.39 -10.55 -1.76
N GLY A 87 -16.35 -9.81 -1.36
CA GLY A 87 -15.85 -9.71 0.01
C GLY A 87 -14.99 -10.91 0.42
N GLU A 88 -15.07 -12.02 -0.31
CA GLU A 88 -14.20 -13.18 -0.06
C GLU A 88 -12.80 -12.95 -0.66
N VAL A 89 -11.82 -12.89 0.23
CA VAL A 89 -10.40 -12.75 -0.08
C VAL A 89 -9.72 -14.10 0.17
N ARG A 90 -9.01 -14.63 -0.84
CA ARG A 90 -8.22 -15.86 -0.71
C ARG A 90 -6.75 -15.53 -0.51
N LEU A 91 -6.10 -16.21 0.43
CA LEU A 91 -4.65 -16.19 0.57
C LEU A 91 -3.99 -17.01 -0.56
N VAL A 92 -3.11 -16.37 -1.32
CA VAL A 92 -2.34 -16.98 -2.42
C VAL A 92 -0.90 -17.27 -1.97
N GLN A 93 -0.31 -16.34 -1.24
CA GLN A 93 1.01 -16.47 -0.62
C GLN A 93 0.93 -15.93 0.80
N ASP A 94 1.42 -16.69 1.76
CA ASP A 94 1.50 -16.30 3.17
C ASP A 94 2.86 -15.66 3.51
N THR A 95 2.96 -15.02 4.67
CA THR A 95 4.21 -14.56 5.26
C THR A 95 5.19 -15.74 5.40
N THR A 96 6.45 -15.50 5.11
CA THR A 96 7.51 -16.51 5.16
C THR A 96 8.01 -16.77 6.58
N HIS A 97 7.81 -15.82 7.51
CA HIS A 97 8.25 -15.93 8.90
C HIS A 97 7.07 -15.81 9.87
N ALA A 98 7.22 -16.42 11.06
CA ALA A 98 6.28 -16.21 12.16
C ALA A 98 6.28 -14.74 12.60
N ILE A 99 5.10 -14.22 12.90
CA ILE A 99 4.87 -12.85 13.37
C ILE A 99 4.41 -12.76 14.82
N GLU A 100 4.27 -13.91 15.50
CA GLU A 100 3.92 -13.97 16.93
C GLU A 100 4.91 -13.13 17.76
N GLY A 101 4.37 -12.26 18.61
CA GLY A 101 5.17 -11.38 19.46
C GLY A 101 5.98 -10.31 18.71
N LYS A 102 5.81 -10.15 17.38
CA LYS A 102 6.49 -9.10 16.60
C LYS A 102 5.62 -7.87 16.40
N HIS A 103 6.25 -6.71 16.18
CA HIS A 103 5.56 -5.51 15.74
C HIS A 103 5.40 -5.54 14.21
N VAL A 104 4.17 -5.53 13.73
CA VAL A 104 3.85 -5.71 12.31
C VAL A 104 3.18 -4.47 11.75
N VAL A 105 3.65 -4.01 10.60
CA VAL A 105 3.01 -2.96 9.79
C VAL A 105 2.64 -3.55 8.44
N ILE A 106 1.33 -3.70 8.18
CA ILE A 106 0.81 -4.06 6.85
C ILE A 106 1.02 -2.85 5.94
N VAL A 107 1.59 -3.05 4.76
CA VAL A 107 1.81 -2.00 3.76
C VAL A 107 0.95 -2.24 2.54
N GLU A 108 0.06 -1.30 2.24
CA GLU A 108 -0.83 -1.29 1.07
C GLU A 108 -0.52 -0.08 0.17
N ASP A 109 -0.74 -0.21 -1.13
CA ASP A 109 -0.65 0.91 -2.07
C ASP A 109 -1.90 1.79 -2.04
N ILE A 110 -3.08 1.19 -1.92
CA ILE A 110 -4.35 1.92 -1.89
C ILE A 110 -5.39 1.25 -0.99
N ILE A 111 -6.20 2.07 -0.34
CA ILE A 111 -7.42 1.63 0.31
C ILE A 111 -8.64 2.37 -0.24
N ASP A 112 -9.64 1.60 -0.68
CA ASP A 112 -10.91 2.11 -1.22
C ASP A 112 -12.11 1.55 -0.45
N ASN A 113 -12.52 0.31 -0.71
CA ASN A 113 -13.62 -0.31 0.06
C ASN A 113 -13.20 -0.84 1.45
N GLY A 114 -11.92 -1.10 1.67
CA GLY A 114 -11.36 -1.58 2.93
C GLY A 114 -11.43 -3.10 3.18
N HIS A 115 -12.05 -3.90 2.31
CA HIS A 115 -12.25 -5.34 2.55
C HIS A 115 -10.95 -6.12 2.70
N THR A 116 -9.98 -5.86 1.81
CA THR A 116 -8.67 -6.54 1.85
C THR A 116 -7.95 -6.28 3.17
N LEU A 117 -7.81 -5.00 3.55
CA LEU A 117 -7.14 -4.64 4.78
C LEU A 117 -7.87 -5.18 6.02
N HIS A 118 -9.21 -5.12 6.03
CA HIS A 118 -10.01 -5.69 7.11
C HIS A 118 -9.76 -7.20 7.29
N TYR A 119 -9.79 -7.95 6.18
CA TYR A 119 -9.47 -9.38 6.18
C TYR A 119 -8.04 -9.65 6.69
N LEU A 120 -7.05 -8.90 6.19
CA LEU A 120 -5.65 -9.07 6.58
C LEU A 120 -5.42 -8.74 8.06
N ARG A 121 -6.04 -7.67 8.58
CA ARG A 121 -5.95 -7.33 10.00
C ARG A 121 -6.53 -8.43 10.90
N ALA A 122 -7.68 -8.99 10.55
CA ALA A 122 -8.26 -10.11 11.30
C ALA A 122 -7.37 -11.36 11.24
N MET A 123 -6.93 -11.74 10.04
CA MET A 123 -6.14 -12.94 9.80
C MET A 123 -4.75 -12.88 10.47
N LEU A 124 -4.03 -11.76 10.34
CA LEU A 124 -2.73 -11.57 10.97
C LEU A 124 -2.84 -11.31 12.47
N GLY A 125 -3.91 -10.65 12.94
CA GLY A 125 -4.18 -10.44 14.36
C GLY A 125 -4.36 -11.74 15.15
N ASN A 126 -4.98 -12.75 14.53
CA ASN A 126 -5.11 -14.10 15.11
C ASN A 126 -3.77 -14.82 15.30
N ARG A 127 -2.67 -14.32 14.73
CA ARG A 127 -1.31 -14.83 14.92
C ARG A 127 -0.58 -14.18 16.09
N GLN A 128 -1.28 -13.37 16.88
CA GLN A 128 -0.80 -12.76 18.11
C GLN A 128 0.51 -11.94 17.95
N PRO A 129 0.59 -11.00 16.98
CA PRO A 129 1.69 -10.04 16.96
C PRO A 129 1.66 -9.15 18.21
N ALA A 130 2.82 -8.62 18.62
CA ALA A 130 2.91 -7.65 19.73
C ALA A 130 2.16 -6.34 19.40
N SER A 131 2.17 -5.93 18.12
CA SER A 131 1.26 -4.91 17.60
C SER A 131 0.98 -5.18 16.11
N LEU A 132 -0.19 -4.72 15.65
CA LEU A 132 -0.57 -4.78 14.24
C LEU A 132 -1.10 -3.42 13.81
N ARG A 133 -0.40 -2.76 12.89
CA ARG A 133 -0.78 -1.47 12.30
C ARG A 133 -0.80 -1.55 10.78
N ALA A 134 -1.39 -0.56 10.13
CA ALA A 134 -1.49 -0.45 8.68
C ALA A 134 -0.94 0.88 8.18
N ALA A 135 -0.02 0.81 7.21
CA ALA A 135 0.45 1.94 6.41
C ALA A 135 -0.13 1.84 5.01
N VAL A 136 -0.83 2.87 4.55
CA VAL A 136 -1.40 2.92 3.20
C VAL A 136 -0.91 4.16 2.49
N LEU A 137 -0.33 4.01 1.30
CA LEU A 137 0.12 5.15 0.52
C LEU A 137 -1.06 6.05 0.12
N LEU A 138 -2.12 5.47 -0.47
CA LEU A 138 -3.27 6.21 -0.96
C LEU A 138 -4.56 5.85 -0.22
N ASP A 139 -5.20 6.86 0.35
CA ASP A 139 -6.52 6.73 0.96
C ASP A 139 -7.60 7.35 0.06
N LYS A 140 -8.57 6.51 -0.35
CA LYS A 140 -9.84 6.94 -0.95
C LYS A 140 -11.00 6.68 0.01
N PRO A 141 -11.41 7.66 0.84
CA PRO A 141 -12.40 7.42 1.88
C PRO A 141 -13.86 7.29 1.35
N TYR A 142 -14.09 7.48 0.05
CA TYR A 142 -15.42 7.69 -0.52
C TYR A 142 -16.29 6.42 -0.59
N HIS A 143 -15.69 5.24 -0.74
CA HIS A 143 -16.41 3.97 -0.97
C HIS A 143 -16.18 2.94 0.14
N ARG A 144 -15.87 3.39 1.36
CA ARG A 144 -15.65 2.50 2.51
C ARG A 144 -16.86 1.61 2.75
N ALA A 145 -16.66 0.30 2.64
CA ALA A 145 -17.68 -0.72 2.84
C ALA A 145 -17.57 -1.40 4.22
N VAL A 146 -16.40 -1.29 4.86
CA VAL A 146 -16.12 -1.84 6.19
C VAL A 146 -15.37 -0.84 7.04
N ASP A 147 -15.58 -0.92 8.35
CA ASP A 147 -14.77 -0.18 9.31
C ASP A 147 -13.39 -0.85 9.44
N VAL A 148 -12.36 -0.08 9.11
CA VAL A 148 -10.97 -0.53 9.18
C VAL A 148 -10.06 0.66 9.45
N THR A 149 -9.23 0.50 10.48
CA THR A 149 -8.28 1.53 10.89
C THR A 149 -7.05 1.50 9.98
N VAL A 150 -6.66 2.69 9.50
CA VAL A 150 -5.37 2.96 8.87
C VAL A 150 -4.58 3.84 9.82
N ASP A 151 -3.41 3.35 10.22
CA ASP A 151 -2.58 4.00 11.25
C ASP A 151 -1.64 5.05 10.63
N TYR A 152 -1.21 4.82 9.39
CA TYR A 152 -0.33 5.72 8.65
C TYR A 152 -0.86 5.91 7.23
N THR A 153 -1.24 7.14 6.89
CA THR A 153 -1.71 7.48 5.54
C THR A 153 -0.70 8.39 4.85
N GLY A 154 -0.25 8.00 3.65
CA GLY A 154 0.63 8.83 2.84
C GLY A 154 -0.10 10.04 2.29
N LEU A 155 -1.10 9.81 1.45
CA LEU A 155 -1.84 10.83 0.70
C LEU A 155 -3.33 10.46 0.66
N THR A 156 -4.20 11.45 0.74
CA THR A 156 -5.61 11.29 0.37
C THR A 156 -5.76 11.59 -1.11
N CYS A 157 -6.31 10.66 -1.89
CA CYS A 157 -6.46 10.80 -3.33
C CYS A 157 -7.91 11.18 -3.70
N PRO A 158 -8.15 11.94 -4.78
CA PRO A 158 -9.48 12.08 -5.35
C PRO A 158 -10.10 10.73 -5.76
N ASP A 159 -11.42 10.71 -5.95
CA ASP A 159 -12.14 9.55 -6.48
C ASP A 159 -11.93 9.39 -7.99
N GLU A 160 -10.67 9.20 -8.40
CA GLU A 160 -10.27 8.97 -9.79
C GLU A 160 -9.60 7.60 -9.93
N PHE A 161 -9.78 6.95 -11.08
CA PHE A 161 -9.01 5.75 -11.39
C PHE A 161 -7.55 6.12 -11.65
N VAL A 162 -6.63 5.57 -10.85
CA VAL A 162 -5.20 5.92 -10.86
C VAL A 162 -4.33 4.71 -11.17
N VAL A 163 -3.24 4.95 -11.91
CA VAL A 163 -2.21 3.95 -12.22
C VAL A 163 -0.82 4.51 -11.95
N GLY A 164 0.17 3.63 -11.86
CA GLY A 164 1.55 4.00 -11.58
C GLY A 164 1.94 3.68 -10.14
N TYR A 165 3.25 3.67 -9.89
CA TYR A 165 3.83 3.42 -8.58
C TYR A 165 3.26 2.16 -7.89
N GLY A 166 3.12 1.08 -8.65
CA GLY A 166 2.55 -0.19 -8.21
C GLY A 166 1.12 -0.44 -8.68
N LEU A 167 0.30 0.61 -8.79
CA LEU A 167 -1.08 0.53 -9.27
C LEU A 167 -1.13 0.25 -10.77
N ASP A 168 -2.13 -0.51 -11.21
CA ASP A 168 -2.22 -0.99 -12.58
C ASP A 168 -3.57 -0.77 -13.26
N TYR A 169 -3.52 -0.92 -14.57
CA TYR A 169 -4.67 -1.30 -15.37
C TYR A 169 -4.28 -2.44 -16.29
N GLN A 170 -4.94 -3.59 -16.14
CA GLN A 170 -4.64 -4.82 -16.89
C GLN A 170 -3.15 -5.21 -16.79
N GLU A 171 -2.58 -5.16 -15.59
CA GLU A 171 -1.15 -5.39 -15.29
C GLU A 171 -0.16 -4.39 -15.91
N ARG A 172 -0.65 -3.32 -16.55
CA ARG A 172 0.19 -2.27 -17.15
C ARG A 172 0.38 -1.10 -16.18
N TYR A 173 1.35 -0.24 -16.50
CA TYR A 173 1.62 1.05 -15.83
C TYR A 173 2.21 0.99 -14.41
N ARG A 174 2.29 -0.18 -13.76
CA ARG A 174 2.87 -0.33 -12.40
C ARG A 174 4.23 0.37 -12.20
N THR A 175 5.07 0.40 -13.23
CA THR A 175 6.46 0.91 -13.15
C THR A 175 6.59 2.41 -13.35
N LEU A 176 5.50 3.15 -13.57
CA LEU A 176 5.58 4.62 -13.62
C LEU A 176 6.04 5.15 -12.25
N PRO A 177 6.99 6.10 -12.19
CA PRO A 177 7.50 6.62 -10.92
C PRO A 177 6.56 7.64 -10.26
N TYR A 178 5.36 7.82 -10.81
CA TYR A 178 4.34 8.79 -10.40
C TYR A 178 2.96 8.14 -10.53
N LEU A 179 1.95 8.75 -9.91
CA LEU A 179 0.56 8.37 -10.12
C LEU A 179 -0.08 9.24 -11.19
N ALA A 180 -0.85 8.61 -12.06
CA ALA A 180 -1.41 9.26 -13.22
C ALA A 180 -2.85 8.82 -13.48
N LYS A 181 -3.59 9.71 -14.13
CA LYS A 181 -4.93 9.46 -14.63
C LYS A 181 -4.87 8.84 -16.01
N LEU A 182 -5.62 7.77 -16.24
CA LEU A 182 -5.83 7.23 -17.59
C LEU A 182 -6.79 8.09 -18.38
N ARG A 183 -6.58 8.19 -19.69
CA ARG A 183 -7.54 8.86 -20.58
C ARG A 183 -8.88 8.12 -20.59
N PRO A 184 -10.01 8.83 -20.75
CA PRO A 184 -11.33 8.21 -20.77
C PRO A 184 -11.51 7.11 -21.83
N ASP A 185 -10.83 7.21 -22.98
CA ASP A 185 -10.89 6.21 -24.06
C ASP A 185 -10.21 4.87 -23.72
N VAL A 186 -9.44 4.81 -22.63
CA VAL A 186 -8.72 3.62 -22.16
C VAL A 186 -9.42 2.95 -20.98
N LEU A 187 -10.25 3.68 -20.25
CA LEU A 187 -10.98 3.17 -19.09
C LEU A 187 -11.94 2.04 -19.49
N PRO A 188 -12.22 1.09 -18.59
CA PRO A 188 -13.25 0.09 -18.83
C PRO A 188 -14.61 0.78 -19.05
N ALA A 189 -15.38 0.24 -20.00
CA ALA A 189 -16.76 0.65 -20.25
C ALA A 189 -17.67 0.31 -19.06
#